data_AF-A0A933A0R7-F1
#
_entry.id   AF-A0A933A0R7-F1
#
_cell.length_a   1.000
_cell.length_b   1.000
_cell.length_c   1.000
_cell.angle_alpha   90.00
_cell.angle_beta   90.00
_cell.angle_gamma   90.00
#
_symmetry.space_group_name_H-M   'P 1'
#
loop_
_entity.id
_entity.type
_entity.pdbx_description
1 polymer ?
#
loop_
_entity_poly.entity_id
_entity_poly.type
_entity_poly.pdbx_seq_one_letter_code
_entity_poly.pdbx_strand_id
1 'polypeptide(L)'
;GKVRDVNFRFVLDYGKGVGQVGFKDQVLCTRYTKPGDSGSLVLDKKTMRAVGLHFAGASGGSVFNPINQVLKAMGVKLVTKAGKKAR
;
A
#
# COMPACT_ATOMS: atom_id res chain seq x y z
N GLY A 1 6.28 5.29 9.24
CA GLY A 1 5.45 5.58 8.05
C GLY A 1 5.74 6.95 7.47
N LYS A 2 6.95 7.17 6.97
CA LYS A 2 7.32 8.32 6.13
C LYS A 2 7.70 7.77 4.76
N VAL A 3 7.17 8.34 3.69
CA VAL A 3 7.49 7.92 2.31
C VAL A 3 9.00 8.08 2.06
N ARG A 4 9.61 7.07 1.46
CA ARG A 4 11.02 7.03 1.04
C ARG A 4 11.15 6.99 -0.47
N ASP A 5 10.28 6.24 -1.13
CA ASP A 5 10.26 6.10 -2.58
C ASP A 5 8.81 5.78 -3.03
N VAL A 6 8.36 6.43 -4.09
CA VAL A 6 7.01 6.28 -4.67
C VAL A 6 6.99 5.39 -5.92
N ASN A 7 8.16 5.05 -6.46
CA ASN A 7 8.35 4.15 -7.61
C ASN A 7 9.24 2.96 -7.22
N PHE A 8 9.07 2.48 -5.99
CA PHE A 8 9.89 1.42 -5.43
C PHE A 8 9.67 0.09 -6.18
N ARG A 9 10.77 -0.61 -6.43
CA ARG A 9 10.81 -1.92 -7.09
C ARG A 9 11.57 -2.90 -6.22
N PHE A 10 11.02 -4.10 -6.07
CA PHE A 10 11.68 -5.15 -5.29
C PHE A 10 11.22 -6.52 -5.75
N VAL A 11 11.98 -7.54 -5.35
CA VAL A 11 11.70 -8.94 -5.65
C VAL A 11 11.38 -9.66 -4.34
N LEU A 12 10.36 -10.51 -4.36
CA LEU A 12 10.08 -11.47 -3.29
C LEU A 12 10.24 -12.88 -3.82
N ASP A 13 10.83 -13.75 -3.01
CA ASP A 13 10.87 -15.17 -3.28
C ASP A 13 9.62 -15.84 -2.69
N TYR A 14 8.78 -16.42 -3.54
CA TYR A 14 7.59 -17.18 -3.15
C TYR A 14 7.87 -18.68 -3.02
N GLY A 15 9.13 -19.11 -3.13
CA GLY A 15 9.54 -20.49 -2.95
C GLY A 15 9.26 -21.38 -4.16
N LYS A 16 9.44 -22.69 -3.97
CA LYS A 16 9.30 -23.69 -5.05
C LYS A 16 7.90 -23.66 -5.68
N GLY A 17 7.86 -23.61 -7.01
CA GLY A 17 6.62 -23.58 -7.80
C GLY A 17 6.26 -22.20 -8.35
N VAL A 18 6.69 -21.12 -7.68
CA VAL A 18 6.48 -19.73 -8.15
C VAL A 18 7.81 -19.03 -8.42
N GLY A 19 8.79 -19.20 -7.52
CA GLY A 19 10.10 -18.55 -7.61
C GLY A 19 10.06 -17.06 -7.28
N GLN A 20 10.96 -16.31 -7.92
CA GLN A 20 11.12 -14.88 -7.70
C GLN A 20 10.07 -14.07 -8.45
N VAL A 21 9.34 -13.23 -7.73
CA VAL A 21 8.32 -12.33 -8.28
C VAL A 21 8.73 -10.88 -8.07
N GLY A 22 8.80 -10.14 -9.18
CA GLY A 22 9.11 -8.72 -9.18
C GLY A 22 7.85 -7.86 -9.00
N PHE A 23 7.93 -6.90 -8.10
CA PHE A 23 6.92 -5.88 -7.88
C PHE A 23 7.48 -4.52 -8.31
N LYS A 24 6.67 -3.77 -9.05
CA LYS A 24 6.98 -2.42 -9.52
C LYS A 24 5.89 -1.44 -9.12
N ASP A 25 6.21 -0.16 -9.17
CA ASP A 25 5.27 0.94 -8.91
C ASP A 25 4.65 0.84 -7.50
N GLN A 26 5.49 0.46 -6.54
CA GLN A 26 5.14 0.35 -5.13
C GLN A 26 5.60 1.59 -4.37
N VAL A 27 5.03 1.81 -3.19
CA VAL A 27 5.49 2.88 -2.30
C VAL A 27 6.21 2.28 -1.10
N LEU A 28 7.48 2.65 -0.93
CA LEU A 28 8.28 2.31 0.24
C LEU A 28 8.17 3.41 1.30
N CYS A 29 7.92 3.00 2.53
CA CYS A 29 7.88 3.87 3.70
C CYS A 29 8.79 3.36 4.80
N THR A 30 9.26 4.26 5.68
CA THR A 30 9.77 3.84 7.00
C THR A 30 8.74 2.94 7.68
N ARG A 31 9.21 1.88 8.34
CA ARG A 31 8.35 0.84 8.91
C ARG A 31 7.22 1.44 9.74
N TYR A 32 6.00 0.96 9.50
CA TYR A 32 4.78 1.33 10.25
C TYR A 32 3.86 0.14 10.50
N THR A 33 4.28 -1.06 10.09
CA THR A 33 3.49 -2.28 10.14
C THR A 33 4.25 -3.42 10.79
N LYS A 34 3.51 -4.45 11.20
CA LYS A 34 3.97 -5.74 11.70
C LYS A 34 3.43 -6.88 10.83
N PRO A 35 3.98 -8.09 10.94
CA PRO A 35 3.38 -9.27 10.32
C PRO A 35 1.90 -9.39 10.72
N GLY A 36 1.02 -9.66 9.75
CA GLY A 36 -0.43 -9.72 9.94
C GLY A 36 -1.20 -8.46 9.52
N ASP A 37 -0.53 -7.30 9.38
CA ASP A 37 -1.18 -6.07 8.92
C ASP A 37 -1.45 -6.05 7.40
N SER A 38 -1.00 -7.05 6.66
CA SER A 38 -1.20 -7.16 5.21
C SER A 38 -2.69 -7.06 4.85
N GLY A 39 -2.99 -6.28 3.81
CA GLY A 39 -4.37 -5.97 3.41
C GLY A 39 -4.99 -4.79 4.16
N SER A 40 -4.32 -4.22 5.17
CA SER A 40 -4.81 -3.02 5.85
C SER A 40 -4.81 -1.81 4.92
N LEU A 41 -5.84 -0.95 5.05
CA LEU A 41 -5.89 0.33 4.37
C LEU A 41 -4.81 1.27 4.92
N VAL A 42 -4.03 1.88 4.03
CA VAL A 42 -3.04 2.90 4.38
C VAL A 42 -3.67 4.27 4.19
N LEU A 43 -3.65 5.08 5.24
CA LEU A 43 -4.21 6.42 5.27
C LEU A 43 -3.12 7.47 5.41
N ASP A 44 -3.27 8.60 4.73
CA ASP A 44 -2.54 9.81 5.07
C ASP A 44 -3.07 10.34 6.41
N LYS A 45 -2.17 10.46 7.40
CA LYS A 45 -2.56 10.80 8.78
C LYS A 45 -3.19 12.19 8.92
N LYS A 46 -2.86 13.14 8.05
CA LYS A 46 -3.36 14.53 8.14
C LYS A 46 -4.73 14.68 7.50
N THR A 47 -4.91 14.07 6.33
CA THR A 47 -6.09 14.28 5.48
C THR A 47 -7.09 13.15 5.57
N MET A 48 -6.73 12.02 6.20
CA MET A 48 -7.51 10.79 6.26
C MET A 48 -7.87 10.22 4.88
N ARG A 49 -7.15 10.63 3.82
CA ARG A 49 -7.30 10.05 2.49
C ARG A 49 -6.67 8.67 2.47
N ALA A 50 -7.35 7.72 1.83
CA ALA A 50 -6.72 6.47 1.45
C ALA A 50 -5.60 6.74 0.45
N VAL A 51 -4.43 6.16 0.71
CA VAL A 51 -3.23 6.31 -0.13
C VAL A 51 -2.69 4.97 -0.60
N GLY A 52 -3.02 3.87 0.07
CA GLY A 52 -2.62 2.55 -0.38
C GLY A 52 -3.27 1.38 0.31
N LEU A 53 -2.91 0.19 -0.14
CA LEU A 53 -3.21 -1.09 0.49
C LEU A 53 -1.88 -1.70 0.96
N HIS A 54 -1.75 -1.96 2.26
CA HIS A 54 -0.51 -2.52 2.79
C HIS A 54 -0.26 -3.91 2.21
N PHE A 55 0.91 -4.09 1.61
CA PHE A 55 1.23 -5.30 0.89
C PHE A 55 2.23 -6.15 1.67
N ALA A 56 3.41 -5.59 1.95
CA ALA A 56 4.54 -6.36 2.45
C ALA A 56 5.50 -5.53 3.31
N GLY A 57 6.34 -6.23 4.06
CA GLY A 57 7.60 -5.67 4.53
C GLY A 57 8.70 -5.89 3.50
N ALA A 58 9.58 -4.89 3.33
CA ALA A 58 10.83 -5.04 2.59
C ALA A 58 12.02 -4.72 3.51
N SER A 59 13.23 -5.07 3.07
CA SER A 59 14.44 -4.52 3.67
C SER A 59 14.35 -2.99 3.62
N GLY A 60 14.44 -2.33 4.78
CA GLY A 60 14.30 -0.88 4.88
C GLY A 60 12.89 -0.34 5.16
N GLY A 61 11.82 -1.14 5.15
CA GLY A 61 10.52 -0.61 5.59
C GLY A 61 9.26 -1.41 5.28
N SER A 62 8.15 -0.68 5.28
CA SER A 62 6.81 -1.17 4.92
C SER A 62 6.48 -0.71 3.51
N VAL A 63 5.90 -1.59 2.71
CA VAL A 63 5.55 -1.38 1.30
C VAL A 63 4.05 -1.46 1.12
N PHE A 64 3.48 -0.60 0.28
CA PHE A 64 2.06 -0.63 -0.05
C PHE A 64 1.83 -0.39 -1.55
N ASN A 65 0.72 -0.95 -2.06
CA ASN A 65 0.25 -0.69 -3.42
C ASN A 65 -0.50 0.66 -3.46
N PRO A 66 -0.28 1.53 -4.46
CA PRO A 66 -1.04 2.79 -4.59
C PRO A 66 -2.54 2.55 -4.70
N ILE A 67 -3.34 3.26 -3.89
CA ILE A 67 -4.79 2.95 -3.77
C ILE A 67 -5.55 3.05 -5.09
N ASN A 68 -5.20 4.01 -5.95
CA ASN A 68 -5.88 4.19 -7.24
C ASN A 68 -5.69 2.97 -8.14
N GLN A 69 -4.52 2.34 -8.11
CA GLN A 69 -4.25 1.13 -8.91
C GLN A 69 -5.04 -0.06 -8.37
N VAL A 70 -5.11 -0.21 -7.05
CA VAL A 70 -5.90 -1.26 -6.39
C VAL A 70 -7.38 -1.13 -6.76
N LEU A 71 -7.97 0.05 -6.57
CA LEU A 71 -9.38 0.30 -6.87
C LEU A 71 -9.71 0.07 -8.35
N LYS A 72 -8.83 0.52 -9.25
CA LYS A 72 -8.98 0.32 -10.70
C LYS A 72 -8.92 -1.17 -11.06
N ALA A 73 -7.93 -1.90 -10.55
CA ALA A 73 -7.77 -3.32 -10.85
C ALA A 73 -8.94 -4.17 -10.32
N MET A 74 -9.50 -3.79 -9.17
CA MET A 74 -10.63 -4.50 -8.57
C MET A 74 -12.00 -4.04 -9.08
N GLY A 75 -12.09 -2.92 -9.80
CA GLY A 75 -13.36 -2.38 -10.28
C GLY A 75 -14.29 -1.87 -9.17
N VAL A 76 -13.73 -1.41 -8.05
CA VAL A 76 -14.48 -0.98 -6.86
C VAL A 76 -14.22 0.49 -6.50
N LYS A 77 -15.08 1.05 -5.66
CA LYS A 77 -14.94 2.40 -5.10
C LYS A 77 -14.86 2.35 -3.58
N LEU A 78 -14.18 3.31 -2.97
CA LEU A 78 -14.15 3.46 -1.52
C LEU A 78 -15.55 3.84 -1.01
N VAL A 79 -16.03 3.10 -0.02
CA VAL A 79 -17.20 3.51 0.76
C VAL A 79 -16.76 4.56 1.76
N THR A 80 -17.30 5.77 1.65
CA THR A 80 -17.03 6.88 2.55
C THR A 80 -18.33 7.39 3.16
N LYS A 81 -18.27 7.97 4.35
CA LYS A 81 -19.40 8.76 4.86
C LYS A 81 -19.47 10.05 4.05
N ALA A 82 -20.68 10.50 3.71
CA ALA A 82 -20.86 11.83 3.15
C ALA A 82 -20.21 12.85 4.09
N GLY A 83 -19.18 13.56 3.61
CA GLY A 83 -18.58 14.64 4.38
C GLY A 83 -19.65 15.69 4.67
N LYS A 84 -19.69 16.22 5.90
CA LYS A 84 -20.40 17.49 6.12
C LYS A 84 -19.83 18.47 5.10
N LYS A 85 -20.65 18.99 4.18
CA LYS A 85 -20.23 20.10 3.31
C LYS A 85 -19.65 21.17 4.25
N ALA A 86 -18.41 21.57 4.03
CA ALA A 86 -17.85 22.73 4.68
C ALA A 86 -18.82 23.90 4.41
N ARG A 87 -19.35 24.49 5.48
CA ARG A 87 -20.08 25.75 5.40
C ARG A 87 -19.07 26.87 5.23
#